data_AF-A0A9E3V3D3-F1
#
_entry.id   AF-A0A9E3V3D3-F1
#
_cell.length_a   1.000
_cell.length_b   1.000
_cell.length_c   1.000
_cell.angle_alpha   90.00
_cell.angle_beta   90.00
_cell.angle_gamma   90.00
#
_symmetry.space_group_name_H-M   'P 1'
#
loop_
_entity.id
_entity.type
_entity.pdbx_description
1 polymer ?
#
loop_
_entity_poly.entity_id
_entity_poly.type
_entity_poly.pdbx_seq_one_letter_code
_entity_poly.pdbx_strand_id
1 'polypeptide(L)'
;MQGVIGGRDFLVTSPIDFFSTVTVTLRPGEEIVVEGLKDFSKVITAVRLTLKELGVSGMGGKVQVQSSIPRSKGMASSSSDITAAVLATAEAAGKAVPPYTIARTAVEIEPSDAVFFRDVVIFDHIRGELFELLGPPPSLNFVIVDTGGEIDTLEFDRESARANARKHESELARGLDLVRRGFRQRRPDLVAEGATLSAVCHQKVLVKPKFDDLLKSTAEVGALGVNCAHSGTVLGVMFDPTTTPAEPILERTAKLFGERAIIGNFRLISGGSRLVHSSKANLTPAQLTQMKTLGTPAQRHRVGEMMVLEFESENDRAHRTFVMPDGSTRASSPDPTEGYWNNPAVVRPAEGELWEMQVRADVTGPVVWYEPAGGNRSVVPTVRLLDRASFEAGFVKTGDVWTRQVRVTGVQDGAVSHVGVHDQSRRDRLPLPVFLATFSRCKTEAPGSDLLRRFLKANAVRGELVSTGRHMPTVPDAAAALNVTPGQIVKSILFEAKKKDVVGMAIVPGDVRVSMRKVADALGLPSLRLAKAETVLQRTGYAVGGVPPVGYITSVPVVVDSGVMKHASVYGGGGDELHMLKISPEEIVRLTGARTSDVVEGPADRGPEP
;
A
#
# COMPACT_ATOMS: atom_id res chain seq x y z
N MET A 1 -1.56 13.18 14.82
CA MET A 1 -2.61 14.21 15.10
C MET A 1 -3.82 13.53 15.69
N GLN A 2 -4.42 14.07 16.75
CA GLN A 2 -5.61 13.51 17.40
C GLN A 2 -6.63 14.61 17.67
N GLY A 3 -7.92 14.28 17.63
CA GLY A 3 -9.00 15.22 17.92
C GLY A 3 -10.40 14.59 17.91
N VAL A 4 -11.41 15.46 17.89
CA VAL A 4 -12.83 15.09 17.74
C VAL A 4 -13.42 15.86 16.57
N ILE A 5 -14.15 15.20 15.68
CA ILE A 5 -14.90 15.81 14.57
C ILE A 5 -16.29 15.20 14.49
N GLY A 6 -17.31 16.06 14.52
CA GLY A 6 -18.71 15.62 14.47
C GLY A 6 -19.07 14.69 15.62
N GLY A 7 -18.49 14.94 16.80
CA GLY A 7 -18.66 14.12 18.00
C GLY A 7 -17.94 12.76 17.99
N ARG A 8 -17.13 12.46 16.98
CA ARG A 8 -16.33 11.21 16.90
C ARG A 8 -14.84 11.49 17.10
N ASP A 9 -14.18 10.63 17.87
CA ASP A 9 -12.73 10.67 18.05
C ASP A 9 -12.03 10.28 16.75
N PHE A 10 -10.91 10.93 16.45
CA PHE A 10 -10.04 10.52 15.34
C PHE A 10 -8.57 10.63 15.73
N LEU A 11 -7.76 9.78 15.10
CA LEU A 11 -6.32 9.74 15.18
C LEU A 11 -5.76 9.57 13.77
N VAL A 12 -4.77 10.40 13.45
CA VAL A 12 -3.86 10.21 12.32
C VAL A 12 -2.50 9.85 12.92
N THR A 13 -2.17 8.58 12.87
CA THR A 13 -0.88 8.04 13.33
C THR A 13 0.24 8.45 12.37
N SER A 14 1.47 8.55 12.86
CA SER A 14 2.68 8.77 12.07
C SER A 14 3.58 7.53 12.15
N PRO A 15 3.37 6.50 11.32
CA PRO A 15 4.21 5.31 11.34
C PRO A 15 5.65 5.68 10.99
N ILE A 16 6.60 5.22 11.78
CA ILE A 16 8.03 5.48 11.58
C ILE A 16 8.77 4.17 11.32
N ASP A 17 9.98 4.24 10.77
CA ASP A 17 10.86 3.09 10.55
C ASP A 17 11.50 2.53 11.82
N PHE A 18 10.68 2.36 12.86
CA PHE A 18 11.05 1.77 14.14
C PHE A 18 10.05 0.68 14.51
N PHE A 19 10.55 -0.54 14.67
CA PHE A 19 9.71 -1.74 14.61
C PHE A 19 9.72 -2.54 15.92
N SER A 20 8.60 -3.22 16.18
CA SER A 20 8.51 -4.33 17.13
C SER A 20 8.39 -5.64 16.36
N THR A 21 9.08 -6.68 16.83
CA THR A 21 9.03 -8.03 16.28
C THR A 21 8.44 -8.97 17.32
N VAL A 22 7.41 -9.72 16.93
CA VAL A 22 6.82 -10.78 17.76
C VAL A 22 6.90 -12.11 17.01
N THR A 23 7.36 -13.15 17.68
CA THR A 23 7.36 -14.52 17.19
C THR A 23 6.36 -15.33 18.01
N VAL A 24 5.47 -16.06 17.35
CA VAL A 24 4.50 -16.96 17.98
C VAL A 24 4.73 -18.36 17.46
N THR A 25 4.86 -19.33 18.36
CA THR A 25 4.91 -20.76 18.06
C THR A 25 3.72 -21.44 18.71
N LEU A 26 2.81 -21.99 17.91
CA LEU A 26 1.63 -22.67 18.41
C LEU A 26 1.85 -24.18 18.52
N ARG A 27 1.34 -24.79 19.61
CA ARG A 27 1.40 -26.22 19.90
C ARG A 27 0.09 -26.71 20.55
N PRO A 28 -0.41 -27.90 20.16
CA PRO A 28 -1.60 -28.47 20.78
C PRO A 28 -1.39 -28.77 22.27
N GLY A 29 -2.39 -28.46 23.10
CA GLY A 29 -2.44 -28.81 24.52
C GLY A 29 -1.48 -28.02 25.43
N GLU A 30 -0.69 -27.09 24.90
CA GLU A 30 0.14 -26.20 25.70
C GLU A 30 -0.63 -24.94 26.15
N GLU A 31 -0.17 -24.29 27.21
CA GLU A 31 -0.63 -22.93 27.56
C GLU A 31 0.17 -21.88 26.78
N ILE A 32 -0.39 -20.67 26.66
CA ILE A 32 0.32 -19.54 26.05
C ILE A 32 1.28 -18.94 27.09
N VAL A 33 2.57 -18.98 26.79
CA VAL A 33 3.65 -18.46 27.64
C VAL A 33 4.48 -17.45 26.86
N VAL A 34 4.74 -16.30 27.46
CA VAL A 34 5.67 -15.29 26.90
C VAL A 34 7.06 -15.53 27.47
N GLU A 35 8.08 -15.62 26.62
CA GLU A 35 9.47 -15.69 27.04
C GLU A 35 10.02 -14.27 27.31
N GLY A 36 10.45 -14.00 28.54
CA GLY A 36 11.06 -12.73 28.94
C GLY A 36 10.68 -12.28 30.35
N LEU A 37 11.41 -11.29 30.89
CA LEU A 37 11.26 -10.78 32.27
C LEU A 37 10.23 -9.63 32.41
N LYS A 38 9.54 -9.24 31.33
CA LYS A 38 8.61 -8.08 31.34
C LYS A 38 7.15 -8.53 31.30
N ASP A 39 6.27 -7.75 31.91
CA ASP A 39 4.82 -7.93 31.78
C ASP A 39 4.37 -7.63 30.35
N PHE A 40 3.92 -8.67 29.65
CA PHE A 40 3.38 -8.66 28.29
C PHE A 40 1.92 -9.17 28.28
N SER A 41 1.18 -8.95 29.37
CA SER A 41 -0.23 -9.32 29.51
C SER A 41 -1.10 -8.96 28.29
N LYS A 42 -0.93 -7.77 27.71
CA LYS A 42 -1.65 -7.33 26.50
C LYS A 42 -1.35 -8.18 25.27
N VAL A 43 -0.09 -8.60 25.09
CA VAL A 43 0.33 -9.49 23.99
C VAL A 43 -0.30 -10.87 24.17
N ILE A 44 -0.32 -11.40 25.40
CA ILE A 44 -0.99 -12.69 25.70
C ILE A 44 -2.47 -12.60 25.36
N THR A 45 -3.13 -11.51 25.77
CA THR A 45 -4.54 -11.27 25.44
C THR A 45 -4.74 -11.18 23.93
N ALA A 46 -3.86 -10.52 23.19
CA ALA A 46 -3.92 -10.44 21.73
C ALA A 46 -3.84 -11.83 21.07
N VAL A 47 -2.91 -12.69 21.49
CA VAL A 47 -2.79 -14.07 21.00
C VAL A 47 -4.08 -14.85 21.31
N ARG A 48 -4.58 -14.78 22.54
CA ARG A 48 -5.81 -15.48 22.97
C ARG A 48 -7.05 -15.05 22.18
N LEU A 49 -7.26 -13.74 22.05
CA LEU A 49 -8.39 -13.19 21.28
C LEU A 49 -8.28 -13.57 19.81
N THR A 50 -7.08 -13.54 19.24
CA THR A 50 -6.86 -13.95 17.84
C THR A 50 -7.19 -15.42 17.61
N LEU A 51 -6.72 -16.33 18.47
CA LEU A 51 -7.05 -17.76 18.35
C LEU A 51 -8.55 -18.01 18.47
N LYS A 52 -9.21 -17.34 19.44
CA LYS A 52 -10.66 -17.41 19.62
C LYS A 52 -11.40 -16.95 18.36
N GLU A 53 -10.99 -15.81 17.80
CA GLU A 53 -11.62 -15.24 16.61
C GLU A 53 -11.42 -16.10 15.35
N LEU A 54 -10.27 -16.76 15.23
CA LEU A 54 -9.95 -17.69 14.15
C LEU A 54 -10.61 -19.07 14.31
N GLY A 55 -11.33 -19.32 15.41
CA GLY A 55 -11.93 -20.62 15.72
C GLY A 55 -10.91 -21.71 16.02
N VAL A 56 -9.71 -21.34 16.48
CA VAL A 56 -8.63 -22.27 16.81
C VAL A 56 -8.67 -22.58 18.29
N SER A 57 -9.10 -23.78 18.64
CA SER A 57 -9.21 -24.27 20.02
C SER A 57 -8.11 -25.26 20.38
N GLY A 58 -7.75 -25.33 21.67
CA GLY A 58 -6.80 -26.33 22.18
C GLY A 58 -5.35 -26.11 21.76
N MET A 59 -5.02 -24.92 21.25
CA MET A 59 -3.66 -24.50 20.91
C MET A 59 -3.16 -23.47 21.92
N GLY A 60 -1.94 -23.65 22.40
CA GLY A 60 -1.17 -22.62 23.09
C GLY A 60 0.25 -22.57 22.55
N GLY A 61 1.23 -22.25 23.38
CA GLY A 61 2.64 -22.27 22.99
C GLY A 61 3.40 -21.00 23.34
N LYS A 62 4.49 -20.75 22.63
CA LYS A 62 5.50 -19.77 23.03
C LYS A 62 5.39 -18.47 22.25
N VAL A 63 5.50 -17.35 22.97
CA VAL A 63 5.52 -16.00 22.40
C VAL A 63 6.82 -15.30 22.79
N GLN A 64 7.54 -14.77 21.82
CA GLN A 64 8.75 -13.98 22.03
C GLN A 64 8.51 -12.56 21.50
N VAL A 65 8.82 -11.55 22.30
CA VAL A 65 8.68 -10.14 21.90
C VAL A 65 10.04 -9.46 21.92
N GLN A 66 10.43 -8.90 20.79
CA GLN A 66 11.63 -8.08 20.63
C GLN A 66 11.22 -6.69 20.13
N SER A 67 11.14 -5.75 21.05
CA SER A 67 10.80 -4.35 20.76
C SER A 67 11.91 -3.44 21.27
N SER A 68 12.47 -2.65 20.36
CA SER A 68 13.39 -1.55 20.67
C SER A 68 12.65 -0.24 20.92
N ILE A 69 11.32 -0.20 20.70
CA ILE A 69 10.50 1.00 20.87
C ILE A 69 10.36 1.31 22.37
N PRO A 70 10.71 2.53 22.83
CA PRO A 70 10.51 2.93 24.22
C PRO A 70 9.05 2.81 24.67
N ARG A 71 8.84 2.11 25.79
CA ARG A 71 7.52 1.92 26.40
C ARG A 71 7.10 3.14 27.20
N SER A 72 5.79 3.37 27.27
CA SER A 72 5.18 4.48 28.03
C SER A 72 5.62 5.89 27.60
N LYS A 73 6.18 6.01 26.39
CA LYS A 73 6.62 7.29 25.80
C LYS A 73 5.64 7.86 24.77
N GLY A 74 4.58 7.11 24.46
CA GLY A 74 3.57 7.50 23.46
C GLY A 74 4.01 7.32 22.01
N MET A 75 4.91 6.36 21.78
CA MET A 75 5.40 5.97 20.45
C MET A 75 4.67 4.74 19.88
N ALA A 76 3.43 4.49 20.34
CA ALA A 76 2.62 3.34 19.93
C ALA A 76 3.28 1.95 20.12
N SER A 77 4.24 1.80 21.05
CA SER A 77 4.92 0.51 21.31
C SER A 77 3.94 -0.63 21.60
N SER A 78 2.88 -0.36 22.37
CA SER A 78 1.87 -1.38 22.71
C SER A 78 1.03 -1.77 21.49
N SER A 79 0.57 -0.80 20.71
CA SER A 79 -0.14 -1.01 19.44
C SER A 79 0.68 -1.86 18.46
N SER A 80 2.00 -1.60 18.36
CA SER A 80 2.92 -2.38 17.54
C SER A 80 3.11 -3.82 18.05
N ASP A 81 3.29 -4.01 19.36
CA ASP A 81 3.41 -5.33 19.99
C ASP A 81 2.13 -6.17 19.78
N ILE A 82 0.95 -5.58 20.01
CA ILE A 82 -0.36 -6.22 19.81
C ILE A 82 -0.54 -6.60 18.34
N THR A 83 -0.28 -5.67 17.42
CA THR A 83 -0.39 -5.90 15.97
C THR A 83 0.49 -7.07 15.52
N ALA A 84 1.75 -7.06 15.93
CA ALA A 84 2.70 -8.13 15.58
C ALA A 84 2.27 -9.48 16.17
N ALA A 85 1.71 -9.49 17.39
CA ALA A 85 1.19 -10.69 18.01
C ALA A 85 -0.02 -11.28 17.28
N VAL A 86 -0.99 -10.44 16.89
CA VAL A 86 -2.17 -10.88 16.11
C VAL A 86 -1.72 -11.53 14.80
N LEU A 87 -0.83 -10.87 14.06
CA LEU A 87 -0.35 -11.37 12.77
C LEU A 87 0.50 -12.63 12.89
N ALA A 88 1.42 -12.67 13.85
CA ALA A 88 2.24 -13.86 14.09
C ALA A 88 1.39 -15.06 14.53
N THR A 89 0.33 -14.82 15.32
CA THR A 89 -0.62 -15.86 15.73
C THR A 89 -1.42 -16.38 14.54
N ALA A 90 -1.92 -15.48 13.70
CA ALA A 90 -2.65 -15.84 12.49
C ALA A 90 -1.80 -16.69 11.55
N GLU A 91 -0.56 -16.26 11.31
CA GLU A 91 0.41 -16.98 10.50
C GLU A 91 0.73 -18.36 11.09
N ALA A 92 0.99 -18.44 12.41
CA ALA A 92 1.24 -19.70 13.10
C ALA A 92 0.02 -20.65 13.07
N ALA A 93 -1.19 -20.11 12.96
CA ALA A 93 -2.42 -20.87 12.80
C ALA A 93 -2.74 -21.22 11.33
N GLY A 94 -1.91 -20.77 10.37
CA GLY A 94 -2.15 -20.96 8.93
C GLY A 94 -3.38 -20.20 8.41
N LYS A 95 -3.69 -19.03 9.01
CA LYS A 95 -4.85 -18.20 8.66
C LYS A 95 -4.39 -16.79 8.26
N ALA A 96 -5.11 -16.20 7.31
CA ALA A 96 -4.97 -14.78 7.02
C ALA A 96 -5.88 -13.95 7.94
N VAL A 97 -5.40 -12.82 8.42
CA VAL A 97 -6.19 -11.87 9.20
C VAL A 97 -6.22 -10.51 8.50
N PRO A 98 -7.41 -9.98 8.19
CA PRO A 98 -7.53 -8.67 7.56
C PRO A 98 -7.31 -7.53 8.56
N PRO A 99 -6.87 -6.33 8.13
CA PRO A 99 -6.55 -5.22 9.04
C PRO A 99 -7.69 -4.78 9.97
N TYR A 100 -8.95 -4.94 9.55
CA TYR A 100 -10.10 -4.60 10.40
C TYR A 100 -10.29 -5.57 11.57
N THR A 101 -9.89 -6.83 11.43
CA THR A 101 -9.85 -7.77 12.55
C THR A 101 -8.78 -7.35 13.53
N ILE A 102 -7.59 -7.00 13.04
CA ILE A 102 -6.50 -6.47 13.88
C ILE A 102 -6.98 -5.23 14.64
N ALA A 103 -7.68 -4.32 13.96
CA ALA A 103 -8.28 -3.13 14.56
C ALA A 103 -9.21 -3.48 15.73
N ARG A 104 -10.15 -4.41 15.50
CA ARG A 104 -11.11 -4.84 16.52
C ARG A 104 -10.43 -5.49 17.72
N THR A 105 -9.51 -6.44 17.47
CA THR A 105 -8.76 -7.10 18.55
C THR A 105 -7.92 -6.09 19.33
N ALA A 106 -7.30 -5.13 18.64
CA ALA A 106 -6.49 -4.10 19.29
C ALA A 106 -7.35 -3.20 20.18
N VAL A 107 -8.46 -2.64 19.68
CA VAL A 107 -9.34 -1.76 20.47
C VAL A 107 -10.12 -2.47 21.58
N GLU A 108 -10.35 -3.78 21.45
CA GLU A 108 -10.90 -4.61 22.54
C GLU A 108 -9.91 -4.73 23.71
N ILE A 109 -8.60 -4.68 23.43
CA ILE A 109 -7.56 -4.68 24.46
C ILE A 109 -7.38 -3.26 25.02
N GLU A 110 -7.20 -2.28 24.15
CA GLU A 110 -7.05 -0.86 24.51
C GLU A 110 -7.19 0.06 23.28
N PRO A 111 -7.49 1.35 23.47
CA PRO A 111 -7.38 2.31 22.38
C PRO A 111 -6.03 2.22 21.68
N SER A 112 -6.05 2.10 20.35
CA SER A 112 -4.87 1.67 19.60
C SER A 112 -4.62 2.52 18.36
N ASP A 113 -3.34 2.68 18.06
CA ASP A 113 -2.87 3.34 16.85
C ASP A 113 -3.08 2.43 15.64
N ALA A 114 -3.37 3.06 14.50
CA ALA A 114 -3.72 2.38 13.27
C ALA A 114 -2.50 1.85 12.48
N VAL A 115 -1.42 1.44 13.17
CA VAL A 115 -0.14 1.04 12.57
C VAL A 115 -0.23 -0.21 11.69
N PHE A 116 -1.28 -1.01 11.84
CA PHE A 116 -1.54 -2.22 11.07
C PHE A 116 -2.13 -1.97 9.67
N PHE A 117 -2.61 -0.76 9.38
CA PHE A 117 -3.02 -0.40 8.02
C PHE A 117 -1.80 -0.09 7.16
N ARG A 118 -1.79 -0.63 5.93
CA ARG A 118 -0.67 -0.48 4.99
C ARG A 118 -0.31 0.97 4.67
N ASP A 119 -1.24 1.90 4.76
CA ASP A 119 -1.04 3.32 4.48
C ASP A 119 -1.35 4.16 5.71
N VAL A 120 -1.06 5.47 5.68
CA VAL A 120 -1.51 6.37 6.74
C VAL A 120 -3.02 6.56 6.63
N VAL A 121 -3.70 6.55 7.76
CA VAL A 121 -5.17 6.59 7.84
C VAL A 121 -5.66 7.61 8.86
N ILE A 122 -6.92 8.02 8.68
CA ILE A 122 -7.72 8.66 9.72
C ILE A 122 -8.56 7.56 10.37
N PHE A 123 -8.38 7.37 11.68
CA PHE A 123 -8.91 6.21 12.41
C PHE A 123 -9.55 6.62 13.74
N ASP A 124 -10.71 6.08 14.04
CA ASP A 124 -11.30 6.12 15.38
C ASP A 124 -10.56 5.09 16.27
N HIS A 125 -9.50 5.55 16.92
CA HIS A 125 -8.67 4.76 17.82
C HIS A 125 -9.40 4.19 19.04
N ILE A 126 -10.66 4.59 19.28
CA ILE A 126 -11.48 4.10 20.39
C ILE A 126 -12.43 3.00 19.90
N ARG A 127 -13.10 3.22 18.76
CA ARG A 127 -14.09 2.28 18.22
C ARG A 127 -13.51 1.27 17.24
N GLY A 128 -12.28 1.48 16.78
CA GLY A 128 -11.64 0.63 15.78
C GLY A 128 -12.14 0.90 14.35
N GLU A 129 -12.70 2.08 14.08
CA GLU A 129 -13.32 2.41 12.80
C GLU A 129 -12.37 3.19 11.89
N LEU A 130 -12.21 2.72 10.66
CA LEU A 130 -11.50 3.46 9.62
C LEU A 130 -12.40 4.57 9.05
N PHE A 131 -11.94 5.82 9.11
CA PHE A 131 -12.64 6.94 8.46
C PHE A 131 -12.15 7.17 7.03
N GLU A 132 -10.83 7.22 6.83
CA GLU A 132 -10.24 7.60 5.55
C GLU A 132 -8.85 7.00 5.37
N LEU A 133 -8.54 6.58 4.15
CA LEU A 133 -7.18 6.24 3.74
C LEU A 133 -6.53 7.51 3.17
N LEU A 134 -5.48 8.02 3.83
CA LEU A 134 -4.71 9.15 3.32
C LEU A 134 -3.71 8.71 2.24
N GLY A 135 -3.29 7.45 2.30
CA GLY A 135 -2.34 6.86 1.35
C GLY A 135 -0.88 6.94 1.83
N PRO A 136 0.08 6.74 0.92
CA PRO A 136 1.50 6.80 1.25
C PRO A 136 1.91 8.22 1.67
N PRO A 137 2.76 8.39 2.68
CA PRO A 137 3.14 9.70 3.18
C PRO A 137 4.02 10.50 2.21
N PRO A 138 4.05 11.84 2.31
CA PRO A 138 5.11 12.65 1.71
C PRO A 138 6.46 12.41 2.41
N SER A 139 7.55 12.89 1.80
CA SER A 139 8.89 12.86 2.41
C SER A 139 8.92 13.71 3.68
N LEU A 140 8.93 13.06 4.85
CA LEU A 140 8.94 13.72 6.14
C LEU A 140 9.73 12.88 7.14
N ASN A 141 10.68 13.49 7.85
CA ASN A 141 11.44 12.86 8.92
C ASN A 141 11.14 13.54 10.26
N PHE A 142 11.48 12.82 11.33
CA PHE A 142 11.29 13.24 12.71
C PHE A 142 12.60 13.11 13.48
N VAL A 143 13.07 14.21 14.09
CA VAL A 143 13.95 14.11 15.26
C VAL A 143 13.07 13.97 16.48
N ILE A 144 13.14 12.82 17.13
CA ILE A 144 12.28 12.47 18.26
C ILE A 144 13.04 12.67 19.57
N VAL A 145 12.43 13.41 20.50
CA VAL A 145 12.99 13.73 21.82
C VAL A 145 12.02 13.34 22.93
N ASP A 146 12.53 12.73 23.99
CA ASP A 146 11.82 12.51 25.24
C ASP A 146 11.95 13.75 26.13
N THR A 147 10.84 14.38 26.51
CA THR A 147 10.88 15.55 27.40
C THR A 147 11.08 15.19 28.87
N GLY A 148 11.21 13.90 29.19
CA GLY A 148 11.39 13.40 30.55
C GLY A 148 10.08 13.20 31.30
N GLY A 149 10.15 12.43 32.38
CA GLY A 149 9.00 11.99 33.17
C GLY A 149 8.44 10.63 32.74
N GLU A 150 7.46 10.16 33.50
CA GLU A 150 6.61 9.02 33.16
C GLU A 150 5.16 9.48 33.28
N ILE A 151 4.39 9.26 32.23
CA ILE A 151 2.95 9.50 32.25
C ILE A 151 2.31 8.14 32.35
N ASP A 152 1.63 7.88 33.46
CA ASP A 152 0.77 6.71 33.53
C ASP A 152 -0.43 6.94 32.61
N THR A 153 -0.46 6.19 31.51
CA THR A 153 -1.56 6.18 30.54
C THR A 153 -2.93 5.85 31.14
N LEU A 154 -2.97 5.23 32.33
CA LEU A 154 -4.17 4.93 33.10
C LEU A 154 -4.64 6.12 33.95
N GLU A 155 -3.72 6.98 34.41
CA GLU A 155 -4.02 8.21 35.16
C GLU A 155 -4.25 9.42 34.23
N PHE A 156 -3.92 9.30 32.94
CA PHE A 156 -4.19 10.35 31.96
C PHE A 156 -5.70 10.60 31.84
N ASP A 157 -6.12 11.83 32.20
CA ASP A 157 -7.51 12.26 32.12
C ASP A 157 -7.97 12.42 30.66
N ARG A 158 -8.46 11.32 30.11
CA ARG A 158 -9.01 11.24 28.75
C ARG A 158 -10.28 12.08 28.58
N GLU A 159 -11.02 12.32 29.67
CA GLU A 159 -12.24 13.12 29.61
C GLU A 159 -11.89 14.60 29.42
N SER A 160 -10.95 15.13 30.21
CA SER A 160 -10.40 16.46 30.00
C SER A 160 -9.73 16.62 28.64
N ALA A 161 -9.00 15.60 28.16
CA ALA A 161 -8.41 15.60 26.83
C ALA A 161 -9.47 15.72 25.72
N ARG A 162 -10.55 14.94 25.82
CA ARG A 162 -11.68 15.00 24.89
C ARG A 162 -12.44 16.31 24.98
N ALA A 163 -12.69 16.83 26.18
CA ALA A 163 -13.35 18.11 26.38
C ALA A 163 -12.54 19.25 25.74
N ASN A 164 -11.21 19.23 25.91
CA ASN A 164 -10.32 20.17 25.24
C ASN A 164 -10.33 20.01 23.72
N ALA A 165 -10.35 18.77 23.21
CA ALA A 165 -10.44 18.51 21.77
C ALA A 165 -11.76 19.04 21.18
N ARG A 166 -12.89 18.87 21.87
CA ARG A 166 -14.18 19.45 21.47
C ARG A 166 -14.16 20.98 21.50
N LYS A 167 -13.53 21.57 22.51
CA LYS A 167 -13.36 23.04 22.61
C LYS A 167 -12.57 23.63 21.43
N HIS A 168 -11.64 22.87 20.86
CA HIS A 168 -10.80 23.28 19.72
C HIS A 168 -11.14 22.50 18.43
N GLU A 169 -12.38 22.04 18.28
CA GLU A 169 -12.81 21.25 17.12
C GLU A 169 -12.57 21.99 15.80
N SER A 170 -12.76 23.32 15.79
CA SER A 170 -12.56 24.13 14.58
C SER A 170 -11.11 24.16 14.12
N GLU A 171 -10.17 24.31 15.04
CA GLU A 171 -8.72 24.32 14.79
C GLU A 171 -8.23 22.93 14.40
N LEU A 172 -8.74 21.88 15.06
CA LEU A 172 -8.42 20.50 14.73
C LEU A 172 -8.99 20.09 13.37
N ALA A 173 -10.19 20.56 12.99
CA ALA A 173 -10.76 20.34 11.67
C ALA A 173 -9.90 21.02 10.58
N ARG A 174 -9.44 22.25 10.83
CA ARG A 174 -8.49 22.95 9.95
C ARG A 174 -7.17 22.18 9.83
N GLY A 175 -6.61 21.72 10.95
CA GLY A 175 -5.39 20.92 10.94
C GLY A 175 -5.56 19.61 10.16
N LEU A 176 -6.73 18.97 10.24
CA LEU A 176 -7.01 17.76 9.48
C LEU A 176 -7.14 18.02 7.97
N ASP A 177 -7.74 19.15 7.56
CA ASP A 177 -7.75 19.58 6.16
C ASP A 177 -6.34 19.81 5.62
N LEU A 178 -5.48 20.47 6.40
CA LEU A 178 -4.06 20.65 6.07
C LEU A 178 -3.36 19.31 5.86
N VAL A 179 -3.54 18.35 6.77
CA VAL A 179 -2.99 16.99 6.63
C VAL A 179 -3.52 16.32 5.36
N ARG A 180 -4.83 16.33 5.09
CA ARG A 180 -5.42 15.74 3.89
C ARG A 180 -4.83 16.30 2.60
N ARG A 181 -4.72 17.63 2.51
CA ARG A 181 -4.10 18.30 1.35
C ARG A 181 -2.62 17.98 1.25
N GLY A 182 -1.91 17.93 2.38
CA GLY A 182 -0.50 17.55 2.45
C GLY A 182 -0.22 16.17 1.87
N PHE A 183 -1.05 15.17 2.21
CA PHE A 183 -0.96 13.84 1.60
C PHE A 183 -1.30 13.87 0.10
N ARG A 184 -2.42 14.49 -0.28
CA ARG A 184 -2.88 14.55 -1.68
C ARG A 184 -1.89 15.24 -2.61
N GLN A 185 -1.26 16.32 -2.14
CA GLN A 185 -0.37 17.19 -2.92
C GLN A 185 1.11 16.87 -2.69
N ARG A 186 1.44 15.87 -1.87
CA ARG A 186 2.82 15.52 -1.48
C ARG A 186 3.57 16.70 -0.83
N ARG A 187 2.87 17.47 0.01
CA ARG A 187 3.37 18.68 0.68
C ARG A 187 3.64 18.40 2.17
N PRO A 188 4.91 18.08 2.55
CA PRO A 188 5.25 17.75 3.93
C PRO A 188 5.03 18.90 4.91
N ASP A 189 5.18 20.14 4.45
CA ASP A 189 4.92 21.36 5.21
C ASP A 189 3.46 21.47 5.65
N LEU A 190 2.49 21.13 4.80
CA LEU A 190 1.07 21.13 5.17
C LEU A 190 0.75 20.05 6.21
N VAL A 191 1.39 18.87 6.10
CA VAL A 191 1.26 17.81 7.10
C VAL A 191 1.84 18.27 8.44
N ALA A 192 3.01 18.90 8.42
CA ALA A 192 3.66 19.42 9.60
C ALA A 192 2.86 20.55 10.26
N GLU A 193 2.28 21.47 9.49
CA GLU A 193 1.41 22.54 10.00
C GLU A 193 0.18 21.96 10.71
N GLY A 194 -0.53 21.02 10.07
CA GLY A 194 -1.71 20.38 10.68
C GLY A 194 -1.38 19.58 11.94
N ALA A 195 -0.25 18.85 11.93
CA ALA A 195 0.23 18.12 13.10
C ALA A 195 0.67 19.05 14.24
N THR A 196 1.27 20.21 13.92
CA THR A 196 1.66 21.24 14.88
C THR A 196 0.46 21.91 15.53
N LEU A 197 -0.58 22.23 14.75
CA LEU A 197 -1.84 22.75 15.31
C LEU A 197 -2.45 21.78 16.33
N SER A 198 -2.44 20.48 16.03
CA SER A 198 -2.88 19.44 16.96
C SER A 198 -2.00 19.40 18.22
N ALA A 199 -0.68 19.51 18.08
CA ALA A 199 0.25 19.52 19.20
C ALA A 199 0.05 20.73 20.11
N VAL A 200 -0.10 21.93 19.55
CA VAL A 200 -0.39 23.17 20.30
C VAL A 200 -1.72 23.07 21.06
N CYS A 201 -2.77 22.51 20.44
CA CYS A 201 -4.05 22.31 21.12
C CYS A 201 -3.91 21.31 22.29
N HIS A 202 -3.13 20.25 22.08
CA HIS A 202 -2.92 19.20 23.07
C HIS A 202 -1.98 19.60 24.21
N GLN A 203 -1.06 20.55 23.99
CA GLN A 203 -0.16 21.09 25.01
C GLN A 203 -0.90 21.68 26.21
N LYS A 204 -2.17 22.10 26.04
CA LYS A 204 -3.06 22.58 27.13
C LYS A 204 -3.57 21.46 28.05
N VAL A 205 -3.51 20.22 27.59
CA VAL A 205 -3.97 19.02 28.32
C VAL A 205 -2.80 18.33 28.96
N LEU A 206 -1.74 18.10 28.18
CA LEU A 206 -0.56 17.37 28.59
C LEU A 206 0.69 18.19 28.29
N VAL A 207 1.09 18.99 29.27
CA VAL A 207 2.20 19.93 29.14
C VAL A 207 3.51 19.15 28.99
N LYS A 208 4.15 19.32 27.83
CA LYS A 208 5.51 18.85 27.59
C LYS A 208 6.49 20.01 27.81
N PRO A 209 7.48 19.89 28.71
CA PRO A 209 8.44 20.95 28.99
C PRO A 209 9.14 21.45 27.72
N LYS A 210 9.43 22.75 27.67
CA LYS A 210 10.18 23.41 26.57
C LYS A 210 9.55 23.24 25.17
N PHE A 211 8.25 22.92 25.08
CA PHE A 211 7.54 22.80 23.80
C PHE A 211 7.67 24.07 22.93
N ASP A 212 7.38 25.24 23.52
CA ASP A 212 7.43 26.52 22.78
C ASP A 212 8.87 26.90 22.39
N ASP A 213 9.84 26.60 23.26
CA ASP A 213 11.26 26.83 22.97
C ASP A 213 11.75 25.91 21.85
N LEU A 214 11.31 24.64 21.84
CA LEU A 214 11.61 23.69 20.78
C LEU A 214 11.04 24.16 19.44
N LEU A 215 9.76 24.56 19.42
CA LEU A 215 9.09 25.03 18.22
C LEU A 215 9.80 26.25 17.61
N LYS A 216 10.20 27.22 18.45
CA LYS A 216 10.94 28.42 18.01
C LYS A 216 12.35 28.08 17.53
N SER A 217 13.13 27.37 18.35
CA SER A 217 14.55 27.08 18.11
C SER A 217 14.77 26.22 16.86
N THR A 218 13.85 25.30 16.57
CA THR A 218 13.99 24.39 15.42
C THR A 218 13.47 24.98 14.11
N ALA A 219 12.53 25.93 14.16
CA ALA A 219 12.07 26.67 12.98
C ALA A 219 13.23 27.45 12.32
N GLU A 220 14.16 27.99 13.11
CA GLU A 220 15.35 28.72 12.62
C GLU A 220 16.30 27.85 11.79
N VAL A 221 16.23 26.53 11.92
CA VAL A 221 17.09 25.58 11.20
C VAL A 221 16.33 24.76 10.15
N GLY A 222 15.17 25.25 9.73
CA GLY A 222 14.41 24.67 8.61
C GLY A 222 13.50 23.50 8.98
N ALA A 223 13.21 23.28 10.27
CA ALA A 223 12.14 22.38 10.67
C ALA A 223 10.78 22.94 10.23
N LEU A 224 9.88 22.04 9.80
CA LEU A 224 8.56 22.37 9.29
C LEU A 224 7.50 22.47 10.40
N GLY A 225 7.76 21.88 11.58
CA GLY A 225 6.83 21.90 12.70
C GLY A 225 7.19 20.89 13.79
N VAL A 226 6.30 20.75 14.78
CA VAL A 226 6.45 19.81 15.89
C VAL A 226 5.17 19.01 16.06
N ASN A 227 5.27 17.68 16.16
CA ASN A 227 4.17 16.84 16.63
C ASN A 227 4.42 16.38 18.07
N CYS A 228 3.38 15.88 18.74
CA CYS A 228 3.51 15.35 20.09
C CYS A 228 2.85 13.98 20.20
N ALA A 229 3.38 13.15 21.09
CA ALA A 229 2.64 12.00 21.62
C ALA A 229 1.43 12.49 22.43
N HIS A 230 0.24 12.03 22.08
CA HIS A 230 -1.00 12.39 22.79
C HIS A 230 -1.19 11.67 24.13
N SER A 231 -0.43 10.60 24.34
CA SER A 231 -0.34 9.86 25.59
C SER A 231 1.11 9.47 25.85
N GLY A 232 1.91 10.40 26.39
CA GLY A 232 3.34 10.19 26.64
C GLY A 232 4.17 11.47 26.63
N THR A 233 5.49 11.31 26.77
CA THR A 233 6.45 12.40 27.01
C THR A 233 7.21 12.84 25.76
N VAL A 234 6.89 12.30 24.59
CA VAL A 234 7.68 12.53 23.39
C VAL A 234 7.17 13.69 22.53
N LEU A 235 8.11 14.43 21.97
CA LEU A 235 7.93 15.39 20.87
C LEU A 235 8.71 14.93 19.63
N GLY A 236 8.17 15.20 18.45
CA GLY A 236 8.85 14.97 17.19
C GLY A 236 8.99 16.27 16.40
N VAL A 237 10.23 16.65 16.11
CA VAL A 237 10.54 17.79 15.23
C VAL A 237 10.50 17.30 13.79
N MET A 238 9.58 17.84 13.01
CA MET A 238 9.30 17.43 11.64
C MET A 238 10.12 18.25 10.65
N PHE A 239 10.71 17.60 9.64
CA PHE A 239 11.44 18.27 8.57
C PHE A 239 11.40 17.45 7.28
N ASP A 240 11.53 18.12 6.12
CA ASP A 240 11.68 17.45 4.84
C ASP A 240 13.16 17.12 4.61
N PRO A 241 13.56 15.83 4.61
CA PRO A 241 14.96 15.46 4.44
C PRO A 241 15.51 15.77 3.04
N THR A 242 14.65 16.13 2.06
CA THR A 242 15.10 16.52 0.71
C THR A 242 15.60 17.96 0.66
N THR A 243 15.17 18.81 1.60
CA THR A 243 15.54 20.23 1.64
C THR A 243 16.31 20.61 2.91
N THR A 244 16.11 19.87 4.00
CA THR A 244 16.65 20.20 5.32
C THR A 244 17.46 19.02 5.87
N PRO A 245 18.77 19.21 6.15
CA PRO A 245 19.58 18.19 6.81
C PRO A 245 19.17 18.01 8.28
N ALA A 246 19.38 16.82 8.84
CA ALA A 246 18.94 16.49 10.19
C ALA A 246 19.86 17.07 11.28
N GLU A 247 21.15 17.26 10.97
CA GLU A 247 22.21 17.61 11.92
C GLU A 247 21.93 18.92 12.66
N PRO A 248 21.56 20.03 12.00
CA PRO A 248 21.24 21.28 12.71
C PRO A 248 20.04 21.13 13.67
N ILE A 249 19.05 20.33 13.29
CA ILE A 249 17.87 20.06 14.12
C ILE A 249 18.26 19.22 15.34
N LEU A 250 19.07 18.18 15.13
CA LEU A 250 19.61 17.35 16.21
C LEU A 250 20.42 18.19 17.21
N GLU A 251 21.32 19.04 16.73
CA GLU A 251 22.13 19.92 17.58
C GLU A 251 21.26 20.89 18.39
N ARG A 252 20.28 21.53 17.77
CA ARG A 252 19.36 22.46 18.46
C ARG A 252 18.51 21.75 19.50
N THR A 253 18.00 20.56 19.16
CA THR A 253 17.19 19.74 20.07
C THR A 253 18.03 19.24 21.24
N ALA A 254 19.26 18.78 20.97
CA ALA A 254 20.20 18.33 21.99
C ALA A 254 20.64 19.47 22.92
N LYS A 255 20.81 20.70 22.42
CA LYS A 255 21.07 21.88 23.27
C LYS A 255 19.92 22.17 24.23
N LEU A 256 18.67 21.92 23.82
CA LEU A 256 17.49 22.16 24.66
C LEU A 256 17.25 21.05 25.69
N PHE A 257 17.39 19.78 25.31
CA PHE A 257 16.98 18.64 26.13
C PHE A 257 18.12 17.75 26.62
N GLY A 258 19.33 17.93 26.08
CA GLY A 258 20.47 17.04 26.26
C GLY A 258 20.50 15.90 25.24
N GLU A 259 21.70 15.46 24.86
CA GLU A 259 21.89 14.40 23.84
C GLU A 259 21.20 13.08 24.20
N ARG A 260 21.19 12.72 25.49
CA ARG A 260 20.56 11.48 25.98
C ARG A 260 19.04 11.49 25.89
N ALA A 261 18.42 12.65 25.73
CA ALA A 261 16.98 12.79 25.56
C ALA A 261 16.55 12.52 24.09
N ILE A 262 17.50 12.55 23.15
CA ILE A 262 17.23 12.25 21.75
C ILE A 262 17.03 10.74 21.58
N ILE A 263 15.84 10.36 21.12
CA ILE A 263 15.51 8.96 20.82
C ILE A 263 16.09 8.56 19.46
N GLY A 264 16.03 9.46 18.48
CA GLY A 264 16.61 9.22 17.16
C GLY A 264 16.03 10.09 16.06
N ASN A 265 16.51 9.84 14.84
CA ASN A 265 16.00 10.41 13.59
C ASN A 265 15.30 9.31 12.81
N PHE A 266 14.02 9.50 12.50
CA PHE A 266 13.17 8.49 11.90
C PHE A 266 12.43 9.04 10.69
N ARG A 267 12.16 8.18 9.71
CA ARG A 267 11.40 8.54 8.53
C ARG A 267 9.92 8.21 8.72
N LEU A 268 9.04 9.11 8.29
CA LEU A 268 7.62 8.81 8.11
C LEU A 268 7.49 7.76 7.00
N ILE A 269 6.97 6.59 7.36
CA ILE A 269 6.72 5.50 6.41
C ILE A 269 5.22 5.23 6.32
N SER A 270 4.81 4.55 5.24
CA SER A 270 3.51 3.92 5.24
C SER A 270 3.44 2.89 6.38
N GLY A 271 2.27 2.72 6.96
CA GLY A 271 2.06 1.72 8.00
C GLY A 271 2.08 0.29 7.46
N GLY A 272 1.50 -0.61 8.24
CA GLY A 272 1.38 -2.01 7.94
C GLY A 272 2.50 -2.81 8.57
N SER A 273 2.34 -4.12 8.48
CA SER A 273 3.22 -5.07 9.14
C SER A 273 3.86 -6.00 8.12
N ARG A 274 4.99 -6.59 8.50
CA ARG A 274 5.76 -7.49 7.64
C ARG A 274 5.96 -8.80 8.38
N LEU A 275 5.68 -9.92 7.71
CA LEU A 275 6.02 -11.23 8.22
C LEU A 275 7.50 -11.51 7.97
N VAL A 276 8.24 -11.82 9.03
CA VAL A 276 9.65 -12.20 8.99
C VAL A 276 9.72 -13.65 9.45
N HIS A 277 10.06 -14.57 8.56
CA HIS A 277 10.08 -16.00 8.91
C HIS A 277 11.39 -16.35 9.63
N SER A 278 11.30 -16.86 10.87
CA SER A 278 12.44 -17.38 11.61
C SER A 278 12.62 -18.87 11.29
N SER A 279 13.81 -19.27 10.86
CA SER A 279 14.03 -20.64 10.38
C SER A 279 15.28 -21.26 11.01
N LYS A 280 15.07 -21.97 12.11
CA LYS A 280 15.94 -23.09 12.49
C LYS A 280 15.36 -24.45 12.07
N ALA A 281 14.08 -24.53 11.69
CA ALA A 281 13.38 -25.79 11.43
C ALA A 281 13.63 -26.41 10.03
N ASN A 282 14.33 -25.71 9.12
CA ASN A 282 14.42 -26.10 7.70
C ASN A 282 15.86 -26.42 7.24
N LEU A 283 16.76 -26.81 8.14
CA LEU A 283 18.13 -27.18 7.76
C LEU A 283 18.25 -28.69 7.57
N THR A 284 18.79 -29.11 6.43
CA THR A 284 19.04 -30.53 6.16
C THR A 284 20.23 -31.05 6.99
N PRO A 285 20.33 -32.37 7.25
CA PRO A 285 21.48 -32.96 7.96
C PRO A 285 22.85 -32.66 7.31
N ALA A 286 22.88 -32.52 5.98
CA ALA A 286 24.07 -32.11 5.24
C ALA A 286 24.48 -30.67 5.60
N GLN A 287 23.52 -29.75 5.62
CA GLN A 287 23.74 -28.35 6.01
C GLN A 287 24.18 -28.22 7.49
N LEU A 288 23.63 -29.05 8.39
CA LEU A 288 24.05 -29.10 9.80
C LEU A 288 25.49 -29.60 9.97
N THR A 289 25.92 -30.55 9.14
CA THR A 289 27.28 -31.09 9.17
C THR A 289 28.29 -30.05 8.67
N GLN A 290 27.92 -29.25 7.66
CA GLN A 290 28.76 -28.22 7.06
C GLN A 290 28.90 -26.96 7.93
N MET A 291 27.89 -26.62 8.74
CA MET A 291 28.01 -25.58 9.77
C MET A 291 29.06 -25.89 10.83
N LYS A 292 29.40 -27.18 11.05
CA LYS A 292 30.48 -27.56 11.98
C LYS A 292 31.87 -27.31 11.40
N THR A 293 32.01 -27.27 10.07
CA THR A 293 33.30 -27.08 9.38
C THR A 293 33.54 -25.64 8.91
N LEU A 294 32.48 -24.86 8.63
CA LEU A 294 32.59 -23.47 8.12
C LEU A 294 32.28 -22.38 9.16
N GLY A 295 31.95 -22.74 10.40
CA GLY A 295 31.66 -21.78 11.48
C GLY A 295 30.22 -21.26 11.49
N THR A 296 29.99 -20.10 12.10
CA THR A 296 28.64 -19.50 12.17
C THR A 296 28.36 -18.70 10.90
N PRO A 297 27.24 -18.94 10.19
CA PRO A 297 26.93 -18.21 8.97
C PRO A 297 26.67 -16.72 9.25
N ALA A 298 27.25 -15.85 8.43
CA ALA A 298 27.09 -14.40 8.52
C ALA A 298 25.66 -13.98 8.14
N GLN A 299 25.06 -14.65 7.15
CA GLN A 299 23.69 -14.40 6.71
C GLN A 299 22.96 -15.70 6.33
N ARG A 300 21.63 -15.66 6.40
CA ARG A 300 20.73 -16.78 6.03
C ARG A 300 19.66 -16.27 5.09
N HIS A 301 19.46 -16.98 3.98
CA HIS A 301 18.53 -16.60 2.93
C HIS A 301 17.46 -17.68 2.75
N ARG A 302 16.22 -17.27 2.51
CA ARG A 302 15.12 -18.20 2.18
C ARG A 302 14.75 -18.04 0.72
N VAL A 303 14.83 -19.13 -0.04
CA VAL A 303 14.50 -19.18 -1.47
C VAL A 303 13.39 -20.21 -1.65
N GLY A 304 12.14 -19.73 -1.78
CA GLY A 304 10.96 -20.60 -1.74
C GLY A 304 10.80 -21.28 -0.37
N GLU A 305 10.62 -22.60 -0.35
CA GLU A 305 10.62 -23.37 0.91
C GLU A 305 12.03 -23.64 1.46
N MET A 306 13.07 -23.34 0.69
CA MET A 306 14.45 -23.77 0.95
C MET A 306 15.29 -22.72 1.69
N MET A 307 16.31 -23.20 2.41
CA MET A 307 17.26 -22.38 3.16
C MET A 307 18.64 -22.39 2.50
N VAL A 308 19.24 -21.23 2.30
CA VAL A 308 20.61 -21.04 1.79
C VAL A 308 21.43 -20.30 2.86
N LEU A 309 22.66 -20.77 3.11
CA LEU A 309 23.55 -20.23 4.13
C LEU A 309 24.78 -19.56 3.49
N GLU A 310 25.11 -18.37 3.97
CA GLU A 310 26.24 -17.56 3.50
C GLU A 310 27.29 -17.41 4.61
N PHE A 311 28.55 -17.69 4.25
CA PHE A 311 29.70 -17.60 5.15
C PHE A 311 30.74 -16.64 4.56
N GLU A 312 31.30 -15.78 5.42
CA GLU A 312 32.47 -14.97 5.11
C GLU A 312 33.74 -15.75 5.45
N SER A 313 34.69 -15.80 4.53
CA SER A 313 35.99 -16.46 4.73
C SER A 313 36.93 -15.58 5.56
N GLU A 314 37.63 -16.17 6.53
CA GLU A 314 38.58 -15.49 7.42
C GLU A 314 39.86 -14.97 6.73
N ASN A 315 40.17 -15.42 5.50
CA ASN A 315 41.31 -14.89 4.75
C ASN A 315 40.90 -13.68 3.91
N ASP A 316 41.74 -12.64 3.96
CA ASP A 316 41.68 -11.25 3.46
C ASP A 316 41.35 -11.03 1.96
N ARG A 317 40.72 -12.02 1.31
CA ARG A 317 40.06 -11.93 0.01
C ARG A 317 38.63 -12.40 0.22
N ALA A 318 37.69 -11.47 0.09
CA ALA A 318 36.25 -11.66 0.31
C ALA A 318 35.65 -12.73 -0.63
N HIS A 319 35.86 -14.01 -0.30
CA HIS A 319 35.22 -15.13 -0.96
C HIS A 319 33.97 -15.49 -0.16
N ARG A 320 32.81 -15.32 -0.79
CA ARG A 320 31.53 -15.80 -0.25
C ARG A 320 31.36 -17.25 -0.64
N THR A 321 31.06 -18.08 0.36
CA THR A 321 30.76 -19.49 0.13
C THR A 321 29.28 -19.72 0.38
N PHE A 322 28.58 -20.17 -0.66
CA PHE A 322 27.17 -20.53 -0.58
C PHE A 322 27.04 -22.04 -0.38
N VAL A 323 26.20 -22.45 0.57
CA VAL A 323 25.84 -23.84 0.79
C VAL A 323 24.42 -24.08 0.28
N MET A 324 24.29 -24.96 -0.71
CA MET A 324 23.03 -25.28 -1.38
C MET A 324 22.21 -26.34 -0.59
N PRO A 325 20.93 -26.57 -0.92
CA PRO A 325 20.06 -27.53 -0.23
C PRO A 325 20.55 -28.98 -0.25
N ASP A 326 21.32 -29.36 -1.27
CA ASP A 326 21.93 -30.69 -1.43
C ASP A 326 23.28 -30.84 -0.70
N GLY A 327 23.76 -29.80 -0.03
CA GLY A 327 25.06 -29.77 0.67
C GLY A 327 26.26 -29.44 -0.22
N SER A 328 26.04 -29.14 -1.51
CA SER A 328 27.10 -28.64 -2.38
C SER A 328 27.51 -27.21 -2.01
N THR A 329 28.80 -26.92 -2.11
CA THR A 329 29.36 -25.57 -1.89
C THR A 329 29.70 -24.91 -3.21
N ARG A 330 29.51 -23.60 -3.29
CA ARG A 330 29.96 -22.82 -4.44
C ARG A 330 30.61 -21.52 -3.99
N ALA A 331 31.85 -21.33 -4.38
CA ALA A 331 32.60 -20.10 -4.17
C ALA A 331 32.24 -19.10 -5.28
N SER A 332 32.08 -17.82 -4.93
CA SER A 332 32.04 -16.76 -5.95
C SER A 332 33.44 -16.60 -6.57
N SER A 333 33.59 -16.90 -7.86
CA SER A 333 34.78 -16.53 -8.65
C SER A 333 34.78 -15.01 -8.93
N PRO A 334 35.93 -14.35 -9.17
CA PRO A 334 36.00 -12.89 -9.27
C PRO A 334 35.42 -12.27 -10.55
N ASP A 335 34.91 -13.05 -11.50
CA ASP A 335 34.46 -12.53 -12.80
C ASP A 335 32.94 -12.71 -13.01
N PRO A 336 32.14 -11.63 -13.03
CA PRO A 336 30.69 -11.71 -13.07
C PRO A 336 30.11 -11.71 -14.50
N THR A 337 30.92 -11.89 -15.55
CA THR A 337 30.46 -11.72 -16.95
C THR A 337 30.19 -13.00 -17.76
N GLU A 338 30.45 -14.21 -17.26
CA GLU A 338 30.12 -15.45 -17.98
C GLU A 338 29.41 -16.49 -17.10
N GLY A 339 28.23 -16.96 -17.53
CA GLY A 339 27.67 -18.21 -17.03
C GLY A 339 26.15 -18.30 -17.02
N TYR A 340 25.58 -18.83 -18.09
CA TYR A 340 24.21 -19.33 -18.19
C TYR A 340 23.91 -20.36 -17.08
N TRP A 341 22.78 -20.19 -16.38
CA TRP A 341 22.21 -21.22 -15.51
C TRP A 341 21.04 -21.90 -16.22
N ASN A 342 21.25 -23.14 -16.69
CA ASN A 342 20.20 -23.97 -17.26
C ASN A 342 19.26 -24.50 -16.15
N ASN A 343 18.12 -23.81 -16.01
CA ASN A 343 16.75 -24.24 -15.63
C ASN A 343 16.50 -25.01 -14.30
N PRO A 344 15.49 -24.58 -13.50
CA PRO A 344 14.12 -25.01 -13.79
C PRO A 344 13.04 -23.92 -13.57
N ALA A 345 12.68 -23.19 -14.62
CA ALA A 345 11.33 -22.92 -15.14
C ALA A 345 11.40 -21.73 -16.13
N VAL A 346 11.99 -21.91 -17.31
CA VAL A 346 11.88 -20.93 -18.41
C VAL A 346 10.41 -20.85 -18.83
N VAL A 347 9.73 -19.78 -18.44
CA VAL A 347 8.44 -19.36 -19.00
C VAL A 347 8.73 -18.71 -20.35
N ARG A 348 8.27 -19.32 -21.45
CA ARG A 348 8.33 -18.74 -22.80
C ARG A 348 7.03 -17.95 -23.03
N PRO A 349 7.08 -16.65 -23.37
CA PRO A 349 5.88 -15.89 -23.67
C PRO A 349 5.15 -16.45 -24.89
N ALA A 350 3.83 -16.58 -24.82
CA ALA A 350 3.00 -16.91 -25.98
C ALA A 350 2.67 -15.64 -26.79
N GLU A 351 2.42 -15.79 -28.09
CA GLU A 351 2.02 -14.70 -28.97
C GLU A 351 0.72 -14.04 -28.44
N GLY A 352 0.77 -12.74 -28.13
CA GLY A 352 -0.36 -11.97 -27.57
C GLY A 352 -0.38 -11.83 -26.03
N GLU A 353 0.61 -12.35 -25.30
CA GLU A 353 0.69 -12.11 -23.84
C GLU A 353 1.19 -10.70 -23.50
N LEU A 354 0.47 -10.00 -22.60
CA LEU A 354 0.87 -8.73 -22.02
C LEU A 354 1.70 -8.94 -20.75
N TRP A 355 2.86 -8.27 -20.70
CA TRP A 355 3.81 -8.34 -19.59
C TRP A 355 4.07 -6.94 -19.05
N GLU A 356 3.97 -6.77 -17.74
CA GLU A 356 4.26 -5.49 -17.08
C GLU A 356 5.72 -5.48 -16.60
N MET A 357 6.50 -4.49 -17.04
CA MET A 357 7.86 -4.22 -16.56
C MET A 357 7.86 -2.95 -15.70
N GLN A 358 8.04 -3.10 -14.39
CA GLN A 358 8.24 -1.97 -13.47
C GLN A 358 9.72 -1.77 -13.19
N VAL A 359 10.33 -0.75 -13.79
CA VAL A 359 11.68 -0.30 -13.42
C VAL A 359 11.57 0.73 -12.30
N ARG A 360 11.83 0.31 -11.07
CA ARG A 360 11.99 1.19 -9.91
C ARG A 360 13.43 1.67 -9.86
N ALA A 361 13.70 2.89 -10.28
CA ALA A 361 14.75 3.66 -9.62
C ALA A 361 14.11 4.28 -8.39
N ASP A 362 14.83 4.45 -7.28
CA ASP A 362 14.31 5.12 -6.07
C ASP A 362 14.01 6.64 -6.26
N VAL A 363 13.68 7.10 -7.48
CA VAL A 363 13.05 8.41 -7.75
C VAL A 363 11.94 8.22 -8.80
N THR A 364 10.79 8.85 -8.56
CA THR A 364 9.58 8.88 -9.41
C THR A 364 9.87 8.83 -10.92
N GLY A 365 9.38 7.79 -11.59
CA GLY A 365 9.45 7.65 -13.06
C GLY A 365 8.27 6.84 -13.63
N PRO A 366 7.96 7.01 -14.93
CA PRO A 366 6.73 6.51 -15.55
C PRO A 366 6.78 5.00 -15.82
N VAL A 367 5.61 4.36 -15.72
CA VAL A 367 5.36 2.99 -16.19
C VAL A 367 5.48 2.96 -17.72
N VAL A 368 6.30 2.07 -18.28
CA VAL A 368 6.42 1.87 -19.73
C VAL A 368 5.76 0.56 -20.12
N TRP A 369 4.72 0.65 -20.94
CA TRP A 369 4.04 -0.51 -21.53
C TRP A 369 4.80 -0.96 -22.79
N TYR A 370 5.01 -2.26 -22.94
CA TYR A 370 5.70 -2.84 -24.10
C TYR A 370 4.78 -3.81 -24.84
N GLU A 371 4.67 -3.64 -26.14
CA GLU A 371 3.93 -4.53 -27.05
C GLU A 371 4.93 -5.01 -28.13
N PRO A 372 5.18 -6.32 -28.29
CA PRO A 372 6.10 -6.81 -29.31
C PRO A 372 5.53 -6.55 -30.71
N ALA A 373 6.24 -5.76 -31.53
CA ALA A 373 5.95 -5.68 -32.96
C ALA A 373 6.46 -6.97 -33.65
N GLY A 374 5.59 -7.60 -34.44
CA GLY A 374 5.77 -8.96 -34.95
C GLY A 374 7.05 -9.25 -35.74
N GLY A 375 7.31 -10.55 -35.89
CA GLY A 375 8.30 -11.09 -36.81
C GLY A 375 9.65 -11.43 -36.18
N ASN A 376 9.73 -12.65 -35.65
CA ASN A 376 10.91 -13.51 -35.51
C ASN A 376 12.31 -12.85 -35.61
N ARG A 377 12.68 -12.04 -34.62
CA ARG A 377 14.09 -11.75 -34.26
C ARG A 377 14.19 -11.68 -32.74
N SER A 378 15.11 -12.44 -32.17
CA SER A 378 15.50 -12.38 -30.76
C SER A 378 15.98 -10.97 -30.42
N VAL A 379 15.26 -10.29 -29.52
CA VAL A 379 15.70 -9.01 -28.94
C VAL A 379 16.20 -9.28 -27.54
N VAL A 380 17.51 -9.11 -27.35
CA VAL A 380 18.14 -9.03 -26.03
C VAL A 380 17.94 -7.60 -25.52
N PRO A 381 17.31 -7.38 -24.35
CA PRO A 381 17.17 -6.04 -23.79
C PRO A 381 18.56 -5.53 -23.41
N THR A 382 19.09 -4.58 -24.18
CA THR A 382 20.34 -3.90 -23.83
C THR A 382 20.02 -2.78 -22.84
N VAL A 383 20.08 -3.09 -21.55
CA VAL A 383 20.40 -2.07 -20.55
C VAL A 383 21.83 -1.63 -20.88
N ARG A 384 22.08 -0.35 -21.16
CA ARG A 384 23.47 0.14 -21.17
C ARG A 384 23.95 0.10 -19.72
N LEU A 385 24.64 -0.99 -19.43
CA LEU A 385 25.27 -1.29 -18.14
C LEU A 385 26.44 -0.33 -17.92
N LEU A 386 26.62 0.08 -16.67
CA LEU A 386 27.83 0.76 -16.23
C LEU A 386 28.98 -0.23 -16.35
N ASP A 387 30.05 0.15 -17.04
CA ASP A 387 31.13 -0.75 -17.48
C ASP A 387 31.87 -1.50 -16.35
N ARG A 388 31.55 -1.24 -15.06
CA ARG A 388 32.26 -1.79 -13.89
C ARG A 388 31.39 -1.94 -12.64
N ALA A 389 30.14 -2.40 -12.76
CA ALA A 389 29.29 -2.70 -11.62
C ALA A 389 29.13 -4.22 -11.40
N SER A 390 29.20 -4.66 -10.14
CA SER A 390 28.91 -6.04 -9.70
C SER A 390 27.45 -6.13 -9.26
N PHE A 391 26.80 -7.26 -9.54
CA PHE A 391 25.37 -7.44 -9.24
C PHE A 391 25.07 -8.85 -8.71
N GLU A 392 24.06 -8.95 -7.84
CA GLU A 392 23.39 -10.19 -7.46
C GLU A 392 21.98 -10.20 -8.07
N ALA A 393 21.58 -11.31 -8.71
CA ALA A 393 20.23 -11.45 -9.25
C ALA A 393 19.58 -12.78 -8.86
N GLY A 394 18.31 -12.73 -8.47
CA GLY A 394 17.53 -13.92 -8.10
C GLY A 394 16.07 -13.77 -8.51
N PHE A 395 15.33 -14.87 -8.59
CA PHE A 395 13.89 -14.85 -8.81
C PHE A 395 13.15 -15.24 -7.54
N VAL A 396 12.12 -14.49 -7.17
CA VAL A 396 11.27 -14.72 -6.02
C VAL A 396 9.84 -14.91 -6.51
N LYS A 397 9.25 -16.08 -6.22
CA LYS A 397 7.84 -16.32 -6.54
C LYS A 397 6.96 -15.86 -5.39
N THR A 398 5.99 -15.00 -5.66
CA THR A 398 4.97 -14.57 -4.69
C THR A 398 3.60 -14.81 -5.30
N GLY A 399 2.87 -15.80 -4.76
CA GLY A 399 1.68 -16.34 -5.43
C GLY A 399 2.06 -16.95 -6.78
N ASP A 400 1.45 -16.46 -7.86
CA ASP A 400 1.77 -16.85 -9.24
C ASP A 400 2.78 -15.93 -9.95
N VAL A 401 3.27 -14.90 -9.27
CA VAL A 401 4.15 -13.87 -9.84
C VAL A 401 5.60 -14.24 -9.58
N TRP A 402 6.43 -14.24 -10.63
CA TRP A 402 7.88 -14.43 -10.54
C TRP A 402 8.60 -13.09 -10.63
N THR A 403 9.18 -12.64 -9.52
CA THR A 403 9.88 -11.36 -9.41
C THR A 403 11.39 -11.58 -9.57
N ARG A 404 12.01 -11.03 -10.62
CA ARG A 404 13.47 -10.98 -10.69
C ARG A 404 13.96 -9.80 -9.85
N GLN A 405 14.71 -10.06 -8.78
CA GLN A 405 15.42 -9.03 -8.02
C GLN A 405 16.84 -8.93 -8.56
N VAL A 406 17.31 -7.71 -8.80
CA VAL A 406 18.71 -7.43 -9.12
C VAL A 406 19.21 -6.39 -8.13
N ARG A 407 20.29 -6.69 -7.43
CA ARG A 407 20.95 -5.82 -6.45
C ARG A 407 22.32 -5.48 -6.98
N VAL A 408 22.68 -4.20 -7.02
CA VAL A 408 24.07 -3.78 -7.29
C VAL A 408 24.89 -4.03 -6.03
N THR A 409 25.93 -4.84 -6.11
CA THR A 409 26.80 -5.22 -4.98
C THR A 409 28.12 -4.46 -4.96
N GLY A 410 28.46 -3.72 -6.02
CA GLY A 410 29.60 -2.81 -6.06
C GLY A 410 29.72 -2.04 -7.38
N VAL A 411 30.43 -0.91 -7.39
CA VAL A 411 30.80 -0.16 -8.62
C VAL A 411 32.28 0.23 -8.49
N GLN A 412 33.12 -0.16 -9.46
CA GLN A 412 34.53 0.28 -9.53
C GLN A 412 34.69 1.43 -10.54
N ASP A 413 35.12 2.59 -10.06
CA ASP A 413 35.52 3.80 -10.83
C ASP A 413 34.59 4.25 -11.99
N GLY A 414 33.76 5.27 -11.75
CA GLY A 414 33.10 6.04 -12.82
C GLY A 414 31.76 6.69 -12.43
N ALA A 415 31.54 7.93 -12.88
CA ALA A 415 30.34 8.75 -12.63
C ALA A 415 29.13 8.35 -13.52
N VAL A 416 27.90 8.72 -13.11
CA VAL A 416 26.67 8.55 -13.94
C VAL A 416 25.78 9.79 -13.87
N SER A 417 25.36 10.26 -15.05
CA SER A 417 24.53 11.43 -15.31
C SER A 417 23.02 11.15 -15.32
N HIS A 418 22.24 12.22 -15.10
CA HIS A 418 20.78 12.27 -15.03
C HIS A 418 20.09 12.12 -16.42
N VAL A 419 18.78 11.84 -16.43
CA VAL A 419 17.89 12.05 -17.59
C VAL A 419 17.05 13.31 -17.33
N GLY A 420 17.49 14.44 -17.91
CA GLY A 420 16.80 15.73 -17.91
C GLY A 420 17.63 16.78 -18.66
N VAL A 421 16.98 17.61 -19.48
CA VAL A 421 17.53 18.51 -20.52
C VAL A 421 18.78 19.31 -20.07
N HIS A 422 19.75 19.41 -20.99
CA HIS A 422 21.06 20.07 -20.86
C HIS A 422 21.04 21.49 -20.26
N ASP A 423 21.85 21.71 -19.22
CA ASP A 423 22.60 22.96 -19.00
C ASP A 423 24.01 22.61 -18.45
N GLN A 424 25.05 23.19 -19.02
CA GLN A 424 26.47 22.79 -18.87
C GLN A 424 27.27 23.71 -17.92
N SER A 425 26.80 23.96 -16.69
CA SER A 425 27.69 24.58 -15.70
C SER A 425 27.34 24.29 -14.25
N ARG A 426 27.94 23.23 -13.69
CA ARG A 426 28.66 23.17 -12.39
C ARG A 426 28.72 21.73 -11.87
N ARG A 427 29.92 21.33 -11.43
CA ARG A 427 30.23 20.05 -10.79
C ARG A 427 29.94 20.19 -9.29
N ASP A 428 29.22 19.24 -8.70
CA ASP A 428 29.40 18.76 -7.31
C ASP A 428 28.65 17.42 -7.11
N ARG A 429 29.19 16.56 -6.22
CA ARG A 429 28.95 15.10 -6.09
C ARG A 429 27.68 14.76 -5.27
N LEU A 430 26.92 13.72 -5.67
CA LEU A 430 25.76 13.15 -4.94
C LEU A 430 25.76 11.60 -4.97
N PRO A 431 25.15 10.89 -4.00
CA PRO A 431 25.13 9.41 -3.91
C PRO A 431 24.10 8.73 -4.85
N LEU A 432 24.40 7.49 -5.25
CA LEU A 432 23.74 6.68 -6.30
C LEU A 432 22.41 5.99 -5.86
N PRO A 433 21.40 5.83 -6.76
CA PRO A 433 20.15 5.09 -6.51
C PRO A 433 20.22 3.60 -6.91
N VAL A 434 19.45 2.75 -6.21
CA VAL A 434 19.21 1.32 -6.53
C VAL A 434 18.16 1.21 -7.64
N PHE A 435 18.36 0.30 -8.62
CA PHE A 435 17.35 -0.03 -9.63
C PHE A 435 16.77 -1.43 -9.39
N LEU A 436 15.47 -1.53 -9.16
CA LEU A 436 14.68 -2.76 -9.10
C LEU A 436 13.85 -2.89 -10.38
N ALA A 437 14.13 -3.87 -11.25
CA ALA A 437 13.25 -4.17 -12.37
C ALA A 437 12.35 -5.38 -12.04
N THR A 438 11.04 -5.12 -11.93
CA THR A 438 9.99 -6.10 -11.63
C THR A 438 9.33 -6.53 -12.93
N PHE A 439 9.18 -7.84 -13.15
CA PHE A 439 8.41 -8.37 -14.27
C PHE A 439 7.23 -9.15 -13.70
N SER A 440 6.02 -8.80 -14.11
CA SER A 440 4.81 -9.50 -13.66
C SER A 440 4.10 -10.10 -14.85
N ARG A 441 3.80 -11.40 -14.79
CA ARG A 441 2.81 -12.02 -15.67
C ARG A 441 1.44 -11.62 -15.14
N CYS A 442 0.69 -10.82 -15.89
CA CYS A 442 -0.70 -10.55 -15.55
C CYS A 442 -1.50 -11.87 -15.64
N LYS A 443 -1.70 -12.54 -14.49
CA LYS A 443 -2.93 -13.31 -14.32
C LYS A 443 -4.00 -12.30 -13.88
N THR A 444 -5.12 -12.38 -14.55
CA THR A 444 -6.36 -11.63 -14.32
C THR A 444 -6.70 -11.50 -12.82
N GLU A 445 -7.11 -10.28 -12.45
CA GLU A 445 -8.06 -9.91 -11.38
C GLU A 445 -7.57 -9.76 -9.93
N ALA A 446 -7.48 -8.51 -9.46
CA ALA A 446 -8.36 -8.16 -8.34
C ALA A 446 -9.79 -8.16 -8.92
N PRO A 447 -10.77 -8.88 -8.36
CA PRO A 447 -12.11 -8.89 -8.93
C PRO A 447 -12.60 -7.44 -8.92
N GLY A 448 -12.89 -6.87 -10.10
CA GLY A 448 -13.26 -5.46 -10.17
C GLY A 448 -14.51 -5.16 -9.36
N SER A 449 -15.32 -6.16 -8.99
CA SER A 449 -16.41 -6.01 -8.03
C SER A 449 -15.97 -5.44 -6.67
N ASP A 450 -14.75 -5.69 -6.19
CA ASP A 450 -14.24 -5.10 -4.96
C ASP A 450 -13.96 -3.60 -5.10
N LEU A 451 -13.43 -3.19 -6.26
CA LEU A 451 -13.24 -1.77 -6.59
C LEU A 451 -14.60 -1.06 -6.62
N LEU A 452 -15.58 -1.66 -7.31
CA LEU A 452 -16.93 -1.14 -7.40
C LEU A 452 -17.62 -1.08 -6.02
N ARG A 453 -17.48 -2.13 -5.19
CA ARG A 453 -18.06 -2.19 -3.84
C ARG A 453 -17.55 -1.05 -2.95
N ARG A 454 -16.26 -0.72 -3.03
CA ARG A 454 -15.68 0.43 -2.31
C ARG A 454 -16.27 1.75 -2.80
N PHE A 455 -16.39 1.92 -4.12
CA PHE A 455 -16.98 3.12 -4.72
C PHE A 455 -18.43 3.34 -4.29
N LEU A 456 -19.26 2.30 -4.32
CA LEU A 456 -20.68 2.36 -3.91
C LEU A 456 -20.81 2.75 -2.44
N LYS A 457 -19.97 2.17 -1.56
CA LYS A 457 -19.95 2.50 -0.13
C LYS A 457 -19.52 3.95 0.12
N ALA A 458 -18.48 4.42 -0.56
CA ALA A 458 -17.95 5.78 -0.40
C ALA A 458 -18.95 6.86 -0.83
N ASN A 459 -19.83 6.57 -1.79
CA ASN A 459 -20.79 7.51 -2.35
C ASN A 459 -22.24 7.31 -1.82
N ALA A 460 -22.41 6.48 -0.78
CA ALA A 460 -23.70 6.15 -0.16
C ALA A 460 -24.78 5.78 -1.19
N VAL A 461 -24.40 5.00 -2.21
CA VAL A 461 -25.25 4.66 -3.35
C VAL A 461 -26.32 3.66 -2.93
N ARG A 462 -27.57 3.90 -3.34
CA ARG A 462 -28.67 2.93 -3.18
C ARG A 462 -28.64 1.91 -4.32
N GLY A 463 -27.55 1.14 -4.38
CA GLY A 463 -27.33 0.10 -5.37
C GLY A 463 -26.95 -1.22 -4.71
N GLU A 464 -27.26 -2.33 -5.38
CA GLU A 464 -27.02 -3.68 -4.88
C GLU A 464 -26.11 -4.42 -5.86
N LEU A 465 -25.01 -4.99 -5.35
CA LEU A 465 -24.13 -5.85 -6.14
C LEU A 465 -24.62 -7.29 -6.01
N VAL A 466 -25.27 -7.80 -7.05
CA VAL A 466 -25.87 -9.12 -7.10
C VAL A 466 -24.83 -10.12 -7.60
N SER A 467 -24.52 -11.14 -6.80
CA SER A 467 -23.71 -12.27 -7.25
C SER A 467 -24.61 -13.28 -7.96
N THR A 468 -24.29 -13.61 -9.20
CA THR A 468 -25.13 -14.52 -10.01
C THR A 468 -24.63 -15.96 -9.98
N GLY A 469 -23.42 -16.20 -9.46
CA GLY A 469 -22.80 -17.52 -9.31
C GLY A 469 -22.61 -18.30 -10.62
N ARG A 470 -22.87 -17.66 -11.77
CA ARG A 470 -22.83 -18.22 -13.12
C ARG A 470 -22.35 -17.15 -14.09
N HIS A 471 -21.53 -17.55 -15.05
CA HIS A 471 -21.06 -16.69 -16.14
C HIS A 471 -22.21 -16.35 -17.10
N MET A 472 -22.42 -15.07 -17.42
CA MET A 472 -23.54 -14.56 -18.22
C MET A 472 -23.02 -13.68 -19.37
N PRO A 473 -22.49 -14.28 -20.46
CA PRO A 473 -21.81 -13.53 -21.51
C PRO A 473 -22.75 -12.67 -22.37
N THR A 474 -24.06 -12.95 -22.34
CA THR A 474 -25.03 -12.24 -23.18
C THR A 474 -26.13 -11.57 -22.35
N VAL A 475 -26.74 -10.52 -22.93
CA VAL A 475 -27.88 -9.82 -22.35
C VAL A 475 -29.07 -10.76 -22.08
N PRO A 476 -29.46 -11.66 -23.01
CA PRO A 476 -30.48 -12.68 -22.73
C PRO A 476 -30.15 -13.57 -21.52
N ASP A 477 -28.89 -14.01 -21.38
CA ASP A 477 -28.48 -14.85 -20.25
C ASP A 477 -28.61 -14.10 -18.92
N ALA A 478 -28.16 -12.85 -18.89
CA ALA A 478 -28.26 -11.99 -17.70
C ALA A 478 -29.71 -11.67 -17.34
N ALA A 479 -30.55 -11.39 -18.34
CA ALA A 479 -31.97 -11.12 -18.15
C ALA A 479 -32.71 -12.34 -17.57
N ALA A 480 -32.43 -13.53 -18.11
CA ALA A 480 -33.00 -14.78 -17.63
C ALA A 480 -32.54 -15.12 -16.19
N ALA A 481 -31.26 -14.96 -15.88
CA ALA A 481 -30.70 -15.25 -14.57
C ALA A 481 -31.24 -14.32 -13.46
N LEU A 482 -31.52 -13.06 -13.80
CA LEU A 482 -32.02 -12.05 -12.87
C LEU A 482 -33.55 -11.94 -12.87
N ASN A 483 -34.25 -12.70 -13.72
CA ASN A 483 -35.69 -12.64 -13.94
C ASN A 483 -36.18 -11.22 -14.28
N VAL A 484 -35.51 -10.57 -15.24
CA VAL A 484 -35.79 -9.21 -15.72
C VAL A 484 -35.90 -9.18 -17.23
N THR A 485 -36.36 -8.05 -17.78
CA THR A 485 -36.41 -7.86 -19.24
C THR A 485 -35.02 -7.50 -19.81
N PRO A 486 -34.69 -7.89 -21.05
CA PRO A 486 -33.42 -7.50 -21.70
C PRO A 486 -33.14 -5.99 -21.69
N GLY A 487 -34.19 -5.16 -21.80
CA GLY A 487 -34.07 -3.69 -21.73
C GLY A 487 -33.64 -3.14 -20.35
N GLN A 488 -33.80 -3.93 -19.27
CA GLN A 488 -33.28 -3.59 -17.94
C GLN A 488 -31.80 -3.92 -17.77
N ILE A 489 -31.20 -4.71 -18.65
CA ILE A 489 -29.75 -4.93 -18.67
C ILE A 489 -29.14 -3.76 -19.44
N VAL A 490 -28.13 -3.09 -18.89
CA VAL A 490 -27.43 -1.98 -19.55
C VAL A 490 -26.00 -2.34 -19.92
N LYS A 491 -25.55 -1.84 -21.07
CA LYS A 491 -24.17 -1.95 -21.55
C LYS A 491 -23.44 -0.64 -21.31
N SER A 492 -22.23 -0.71 -20.76
CA SER A 492 -21.30 0.41 -20.64
C SER A 492 -20.28 0.32 -21.78
N ILE A 493 -20.39 1.19 -22.78
CA ILE A 493 -19.58 1.15 -24.00
C ILE A 493 -18.67 2.38 -24.04
N LEU A 494 -17.35 2.15 -23.95
CA LEU A 494 -16.35 3.21 -24.03
C LEU A 494 -15.93 3.46 -25.49
N PHE A 495 -15.81 4.73 -25.84
CA PHE A 495 -15.35 5.22 -27.12
C PHE A 495 -14.12 6.11 -26.97
N GLU A 496 -13.30 6.13 -28.02
CA GLU A 496 -12.15 7.03 -28.18
C GLU A 496 -12.41 8.03 -29.30
N ALA A 497 -12.03 9.28 -29.10
CA ALA A 497 -11.97 10.26 -30.17
C ALA A 497 -10.69 10.09 -31.01
N LYS A 498 -10.66 10.62 -32.24
CA LYS A 498 -9.47 10.58 -33.10
C LYS A 498 -8.25 11.34 -32.52
N LYS A 499 -8.46 12.32 -31.64
CA LYS A 499 -7.37 12.95 -30.87
C LYS A 499 -7.01 12.03 -29.70
N LYS A 500 -5.74 11.60 -29.67
CA LYS A 500 -5.18 10.73 -28.61
C LYS A 500 -5.56 11.29 -27.22
N ASP A 501 -5.92 10.38 -26.33
CA ASP A 501 -6.34 10.57 -24.93
C ASP A 501 -7.78 11.05 -24.62
N VAL A 502 -8.60 11.47 -25.57
CA VAL A 502 -9.99 11.86 -25.29
C VAL A 502 -10.93 10.65 -25.42
N VAL A 503 -11.70 10.36 -24.37
CA VAL A 503 -12.65 9.22 -24.30
C VAL A 503 -14.05 9.66 -23.88
N GLY A 504 -15.04 8.80 -24.16
CA GLY A 504 -16.43 9.02 -23.79
C GLY A 504 -17.17 7.70 -23.57
N MET A 505 -18.07 7.64 -22.61
CA MET A 505 -18.83 6.44 -22.25
C MET A 505 -20.31 6.61 -22.63
N ALA A 506 -20.92 5.58 -23.22
CA ALA A 506 -22.35 5.48 -23.38
C ALA A 506 -22.94 4.34 -22.54
N ILE A 507 -24.02 4.62 -21.84
CA ILE A 507 -24.80 3.62 -21.09
C ILE A 507 -26.13 3.44 -21.82
N VAL A 508 -26.32 2.26 -22.41
CA VAL A 508 -27.47 1.96 -23.30
C VAL A 508 -28.18 0.67 -22.88
N PRO A 509 -29.48 0.48 -23.17
CA PRO A 509 -30.14 -0.79 -22.98
C PRO A 509 -29.48 -1.94 -23.75
N GLY A 510 -29.58 -3.15 -23.22
CA GLY A 510 -28.86 -4.32 -23.71
C GLY A 510 -29.42 -4.89 -25.02
N ASP A 511 -30.66 -4.57 -25.34
CA ASP A 511 -31.43 -5.02 -26.49
C ASP A 511 -31.32 -4.11 -27.72
N VAL A 512 -30.58 -3.00 -27.61
CA VAL A 512 -30.41 -2.01 -28.68
C VAL A 512 -28.94 -1.87 -29.12
N ARG A 513 -28.75 -1.27 -30.29
CA ARG A 513 -27.44 -0.87 -30.82
C ARG A 513 -27.21 0.61 -30.61
N VAL A 514 -25.98 0.97 -30.25
CA VAL A 514 -25.55 2.34 -29.99
C VAL A 514 -25.13 3.04 -31.29
N SER A 515 -25.61 4.26 -31.50
CA SER A 515 -25.19 5.10 -32.62
C SER A 515 -23.97 5.94 -32.23
N MET A 516 -22.80 5.58 -32.74
CA MET A 516 -21.54 6.31 -32.49
C MET A 516 -21.66 7.81 -32.85
N ARG A 517 -22.44 8.14 -33.88
CA ARG A 517 -22.70 9.53 -34.28
C ARG A 517 -23.44 10.30 -33.20
N LYS A 518 -24.56 9.75 -32.70
CA LYS A 518 -25.36 10.38 -31.64
C LYS A 518 -24.58 10.46 -30.32
N VAL A 519 -23.75 9.47 -30.00
CA VAL A 519 -22.86 9.53 -28.82
C VAL A 519 -21.84 10.66 -28.97
N ALA A 520 -21.23 10.79 -30.15
CA ALA A 520 -20.28 11.86 -30.44
C ALA A 520 -20.93 13.24 -30.29
N ASP A 521 -22.12 13.42 -30.86
CA ASP A 521 -22.90 14.65 -30.75
C ASP A 521 -23.27 14.97 -29.29
N ALA A 522 -23.76 13.99 -28.53
CA ALA A 522 -24.15 14.17 -27.13
C ALA A 522 -22.97 14.54 -26.21
N LEU A 523 -21.77 14.02 -26.51
CA LEU A 523 -20.54 14.30 -25.77
C LEU A 523 -19.76 15.51 -26.30
N GLY A 524 -20.21 16.13 -27.40
CA GLY A 524 -19.49 17.25 -28.04
C GLY A 524 -18.16 16.85 -28.68
N LEU A 525 -18.06 15.62 -29.16
CA LEU A 525 -16.86 15.04 -29.78
C LEU A 525 -17.03 14.92 -31.30
N PRO A 526 -15.98 15.18 -32.10
CA PRO A 526 -16.12 15.26 -33.57
C PRO A 526 -16.30 13.89 -34.26
N SER A 527 -15.73 12.83 -33.70
CA SER A 527 -15.89 11.47 -34.21
C SER A 527 -15.39 10.47 -33.18
N LEU A 528 -16.05 9.32 -33.08
CA LEU A 528 -15.74 8.26 -32.14
C LEU A 528 -15.40 6.95 -32.84
N ARG A 529 -14.58 6.14 -32.19
CA ARG A 529 -14.40 4.70 -32.46
C ARG A 529 -14.55 3.94 -31.15
N LEU A 530 -14.90 2.66 -31.21
CA LEU A 530 -14.88 1.81 -30.01
C LEU A 530 -13.47 1.81 -29.39
N ALA A 531 -13.42 1.96 -28.07
CA ALA A 531 -12.16 1.88 -27.33
C ALA A 531 -11.63 0.45 -27.38
N LYS A 532 -10.30 0.31 -27.45
CA LYS A 532 -9.66 -1.00 -27.33
C LYS A 532 -9.79 -1.51 -25.89
N ALA A 533 -9.73 -2.83 -25.70
CA ALA A 533 -9.82 -3.44 -24.37
C ALA A 533 -8.80 -2.86 -23.37
N GLU A 534 -7.59 -2.56 -23.83
CA GLU A 534 -6.56 -1.89 -23.03
C GLU A 534 -7.00 -0.51 -22.54
N THR A 535 -7.54 0.34 -23.43
CA THR A 535 -8.06 1.66 -23.07
C THR A 535 -9.24 1.56 -22.10
N VAL A 536 -10.12 0.58 -22.29
CA VAL A 536 -11.26 0.31 -21.38
C VAL A 536 -10.74 0.05 -19.97
N LEU A 537 -9.76 -0.85 -19.82
CA LEU A 537 -9.17 -1.16 -18.52
C LEU A 537 -8.44 0.04 -17.91
N GLN A 538 -7.64 0.76 -18.69
CA GLN A 538 -6.89 1.92 -18.22
C GLN A 538 -7.78 3.07 -17.75
N ARG A 539 -8.92 3.29 -18.41
CA ARG A 539 -9.83 4.40 -18.09
C ARG A 539 -10.85 4.05 -17.03
N THR A 540 -11.40 2.83 -17.09
CA THR A 540 -12.48 2.42 -16.20
C THR A 540 -12.00 1.67 -14.97
N GLY A 541 -10.88 0.94 -15.07
CA GLY A 541 -10.41 0.02 -14.04
C GLY A 541 -11.04 -1.38 -14.14
N TYR A 542 -11.85 -1.63 -15.18
CA TYR A 542 -12.61 -2.87 -15.36
C TYR A 542 -12.33 -3.50 -16.74
N ALA A 543 -12.34 -4.82 -16.82
CA ALA A 543 -12.24 -5.54 -18.08
C ALA A 543 -13.51 -5.37 -18.93
N VAL A 544 -13.38 -5.53 -20.24
CA VAL A 544 -14.52 -5.55 -21.17
C VAL A 544 -15.50 -6.65 -20.75
N GLY A 545 -16.80 -6.34 -20.76
CA GLY A 545 -17.85 -7.26 -20.29
C GLY A 545 -18.20 -7.09 -18.81
N GLY A 546 -17.27 -6.66 -17.96
CA GLY A 546 -17.49 -6.41 -16.53
C GLY A 546 -17.72 -4.94 -16.17
N VAL A 547 -17.67 -4.02 -17.15
CA VAL A 547 -17.67 -2.56 -16.90
C VAL A 547 -18.98 -2.08 -16.29
N PRO A 548 -18.96 -1.58 -15.03
CA PRO A 548 -20.15 -1.02 -14.39
C PRO A 548 -20.59 0.31 -15.00
N PRO A 549 -21.85 0.73 -14.77
CA PRO A 549 -22.33 2.05 -15.18
C PRO A 549 -21.74 3.21 -14.36
N VAL A 550 -21.00 2.92 -13.29
CA VAL A 550 -20.40 3.90 -12.35
C VAL A 550 -19.09 3.37 -11.77
N GLY A 551 -18.30 4.23 -11.13
CA GLY A 551 -17.15 3.79 -10.32
C GLY A 551 -15.80 3.74 -11.03
N TYR A 552 -15.61 4.54 -12.09
CA TYR A 552 -14.39 4.55 -12.89
C TYR A 552 -13.19 5.14 -12.15
N ILE A 553 -12.00 4.59 -12.42
CA ILE A 553 -10.73 5.06 -11.82
C ILE A 553 -10.21 6.37 -12.43
N THR A 554 -10.72 6.77 -13.59
CA THR A 554 -10.44 8.07 -14.22
C THR A 554 -11.74 8.83 -14.50
N SER A 555 -11.65 10.14 -14.70
CA SER A 555 -12.80 10.95 -15.12
C SER A 555 -13.14 10.66 -16.58
N VAL A 556 -14.32 10.11 -16.82
CA VAL A 556 -14.84 9.76 -18.15
C VAL A 556 -16.17 10.48 -18.35
N PRO A 557 -16.32 11.34 -19.38
CA PRO A 557 -17.62 11.89 -19.75
C PRO A 557 -18.61 10.78 -20.11
N VAL A 558 -19.80 10.80 -19.50
CA VAL A 558 -20.82 9.76 -19.68
C VAL A 558 -22.08 10.36 -20.32
N VAL A 559 -22.66 9.62 -21.27
CA VAL A 559 -24.03 9.83 -21.76
C VAL A 559 -24.87 8.60 -21.43
N VAL A 560 -26.07 8.83 -20.88
CA VAL A 560 -27.05 7.78 -20.57
C VAL A 560 -28.17 7.85 -21.60
N ASP A 561 -28.50 6.72 -22.23
CA ASP A 561 -29.58 6.67 -23.20
C ASP A 561 -30.94 6.93 -22.55
N SER A 562 -31.79 7.69 -23.24
CA SER A 562 -33.15 8.00 -22.78
C SER A 562 -34.02 6.77 -22.49
N GLY A 563 -33.76 5.63 -23.15
CA GLY A 563 -34.42 4.35 -22.89
C GLY A 563 -34.09 3.75 -21.52
N VAL A 564 -32.87 3.98 -21.00
CA VAL A 564 -32.46 3.52 -19.66
C VAL A 564 -33.32 4.15 -18.57
N MET A 565 -33.68 5.43 -18.75
CA MET A 565 -34.48 6.21 -17.80
C MET A 565 -35.94 5.75 -17.67
N LYS A 566 -36.41 4.83 -18.54
CA LYS A 566 -37.78 4.28 -18.48
C LYS A 566 -37.95 3.20 -17.41
N HIS A 567 -36.86 2.73 -16.80
CA HIS A 567 -36.87 1.66 -15.81
C HIS A 567 -36.59 2.19 -14.41
N ALA A 568 -37.31 1.70 -13.40
CA ALA A 568 -37.06 2.06 -11.99
C ALA A 568 -35.70 1.55 -11.47
N SER A 569 -35.21 0.43 -12.02
CA SER A 569 -33.89 -0.11 -11.75
C SER A 569 -33.36 -0.85 -12.97
N VAL A 570 -32.05 -0.71 -13.19
CA VAL A 570 -31.30 -1.37 -14.26
C VAL A 570 -30.13 -2.16 -13.70
N TYR A 571 -29.62 -3.08 -14.52
CA TYR A 571 -28.55 -4.00 -14.16
C TYR A 571 -27.40 -3.85 -15.16
N GLY A 572 -26.25 -3.39 -14.70
CA GLY A 572 -25.02 -3.30 -15.50
C GLY A 572 -23.93 -4.21 -14.97
N GLY A 573 -22.76 -4.20 -15.61
CA GLY A 573 -21.60 -4.97 -15.14
C GLY A 573 -21.30 -4.71 -13.67
N GLY A 574 -20.95 -5.75 -12.92
CA GLY A 574 -20.65 -5.66 -11.49
C GLY A 574 -19.16 -5.50 -11.17
N GLY A 575 -18.33 -5.23 -12.17
CA GLY A 575 -16.88 -5.10 -12.05
C GLY A 575 -16.10 -6.39 -12.34
N ASP A 576 -16.77 -7.53 -12.44
CA ASP A 576 -16.20 -8.80 -12.92
C ASP A 576 -17.29 -9.61 -13.65
N GLU A 577 -16.96 -10.83 -14.07
CA GLU A 577 -17.87 -11.70 -14.84
C GLU A 577 -18.96 -12.39 -13.99
N LEU A 578 -18.90 -12.28 -12.65
CA LEU A 578 -19.75 -13.01 -11.70
C LEU A 578 -20.75 -12.12 -10.96
N HIS A 579 -20.65 -10.81 -11.14
CA HIS A 579 -21.48 -9.82 -10.47
C HIS A 579 -22.18 -8.89 -11.45
N MET A 580 -23.39 -8.46 -11.06
CA MET A 580 -24.14 -7.40 -11.73
C MET A 580 -24.49 -6.31 -10.73
N LEU A 581 -24.40 -5.05 -11.14
CA LEU A 581 -24.82 -3.91 -10.33
C LEU A 581 -26.27 -3.56 -10.65
N LYS A 582 -27.16 -3.76 -9.67
CA LYS A 582 -28.52 -3.21 -9.67
C LYS A 582 -28.48 -1.77 -9.15
N ILE A 583 -28.93 -0.82 -9.96
CA ILE A 583 -28.89 0.61 -9.62
C ILE A 583 -30.03 1.36 -10.31
N SER A 584 -30.51 2.47 -9.75
CA SER A 584 -31.48 3.32 -10.45
C SER A 584 -30.77 4.20 -11.49
N PRO A 585 -31.40 4.50 -12.65
CA PRO A 585 -30.82 5.38 -13.65
C PRO A 585 -30.47 6.78 -13.11
N GLU A 586 -31.22 7.29 -12.14
CA GLU A 586 -30.98 8.60 -11.50
C GLU A 586 -29.67 8.58 -10.70
N GLU A 587 -29.35 7.48 -10.03
CA GLU A 587 -28.07 7.32 -9.33
C GLU A 587 -26.90 7.27 -10.31
N ILE A 588 -27.06 6.62 -11.48
CA ILE A 588 -26.06 6.63 -12.55
C ILE A 588 -25.77 8.08 -12.97
N VAL A 589 -26.83 8.85 -13.27
CA VAL A 589 -26.70 10.26 -13.68
C VAL A 589 -26.04 11.10 -12.58
N ARG A 590 -26.49 10.95 -11.32
CA ARG A 590 -25.93 11.67 -10.16
C ARG A 590 -24.44 11.39 -9.95
N LEU A 591 -24.03 10.13 -10.08
CA LEU A 591 -22.66 9.70 -9.79
C LEU A 591 -21.67 10.01 -10.91
N THR A 592 -22.15 10.09 -12.15
CA THR A 592 -21.31 10.33 -13.33
C THR A 592 -21.37 11.77 -13.84
N GLY A 593 -22.38 12.55 -13.43
CA GLY A 593 -22.69 13.83 -14.03
C GLY A 593 -23.17 13.71 -15.48
N ALA A 594 -23.71 12.54 -15.86
CA ALA A 594 -24.08 12.25 -17.23
C ALA A 594 -25.19 13.16 -17.76
N ARG A 595 -25.17 13.38 -19.07
CA ARG A 595 -26.34 13.90 -19.80
C ARG A 595 -27.20 12.73 -20.26
N THR A 596 -28.52 12.93 -20.29
CA THR A 596 -29.46 11.99 -20.89
C THR A 596 -29.75 12.39 -22.34
N SER A 597 -29.65 11.46 -23.28
CA SER A 597 -29.90 11.71 -24.71
C SER A 597 -30.33 10.43 -25.41
N ASP A 598 -31.07 10.50 -26.53
CA ASP A 598 -31.20 9.36 -27.44
C ASP A 598 -29.85 9.13 -28.14
N VAL A 599 -29.24 7.97 -27.90
CA VAL A 599 -27.96 7.58 -28.50
C VAL A 599 -28.02 6.20 -29.17
N VAL A 600 -29.22 5.71 -29.47
CA VAL A 600 -29.41 4.40 -30.12
C VAL A 600 -29.61 4.55 -31.63
N GLU A 601 -29.28 3.51 -32.39
CA GLU A 601 -29.50 3.46 -33.84
C GLU A 601 -30.99 3.54 -34.19
N GLY A 602 -31.35 4.43 -35.12
CA GLY A 602 -32.69 4.49 -35.69
C GLY A 602 -32.89 3.51 -36.85
N PRO A 603 -34.11 3.39 -37.41
CA PRO A 603 -34.37 2.58 -38.60
C PRO A 603 -33.49 2.93 -39.81
N ALA A 604 -33.04 4.19 -39.91
CA ALA A 604 -32.18 4.68 -40.99
C ALA A 604 -30.68 4.34 -40.82
N ASP A 605 -30.26 3.88 -39.63
CA ASP A 605 -28.85 3.60 -39.32
C ASP A 605 -28.49 2.10 -39.49
N ARG A 606 -29.48 1.22 -39.72
CA ARG A 606 -29.25 -0.22 -39.93
C ARG A 606 -28.73 -0.45 -41.36
N GLY A 607 -27.45 -0.76 -41.51
CA GLY A 607 -26.91 -1.33 -42.75
C GLY A 607 -27.61 -2.64 -43.13
N PRO A 608 -27.48 -3.12 -44.38
CA PRO A 608 -28.17 -4.34 -44.84
C PRO A 608 -27.79 -5.52 -43.93
N GLU A 609 -28.79 -6.27 -43.46
CA GLU A 609 -28.59 -7.47 -42.64
C GLU A 609 -27.75 -8.52 -43.41
N PRO A 610 -26.81 -9.21 -42.74
CA PRO A 610 -25.99 -10.25 -43.35
C PRO A 610 -26.78 -11.51 -43.73
#